data_AF-A0A834HRQ9-F1
#
_entry.id   AF-A0A834HRQ9-F1
#
_cell.length_a   1.000
_cell.length_b   1.000
_cell.length_c   1.000
_cell.angle_alpha   90.00
_cell.angle_beta   90.00
_cell.angle_gamma   90.00
#
_symmetry.space_group_name_H-M   'P 1'
#
loop_
_entity.id
_entity.type
_entity.pdbx_description
1 polymer ?
#
loop_
_entity_poly.entity_id
_entity_poly.type
_entity_poly.pdbx_seq_one_letter_code
_entity_poly.pdbx_strand_id
1 'polypeptide(L)'
;MADVPGPSGVKTTKNEEKDTKLEDAIDFYSEHFDPLVTLYSNQVKLPKPNAKPFDNLAMWNSHYRRGETKKVEKKSKDQPLPQRRWLPHQLPIPSKKQTRKEKNIFTRMDDAQGPLSLLRKYMQEKTPIKVN
;
A
#
# COMPACT_ATOMS: atom_id res chain seq x y z
N MET A 1 30.07 36.90 59.75
CA MET A 1 29.06 37.83 59.21
C MET A 1 29.58 38.45 57.94
N ALA A 2 29.04 38.01 56.79
CA ALA A 2 28.74 38.82 55.61
C ALA A 2 28.39 37.86 54.46
N ASP A 3 27.12 37.44 54.42
CA ASP A 3 26.50 36.87 53.24
C ASP A 3 26.43 37.96 52.16
N VAL A 4 26.98 37.68 50.97
CA VAL A 4 26.85 38.56 49.81
C VAL A 4 25.66 38.08 48.99
N PRO A 5 24.55 38.85 48.87
CA PRO A 5 23.45 38.50 48.00
C PRO A 5 23.78 38.87 46.55
N GLY A 6 24.05 37.87 45.71
CA GLY A 6 24.16 37.96 44.25
C GLY A 6 22.88 37.46 43.57
N PRO A 7 22.54 37.96 42.37
CA PRO A 7 21.21 38.50 42.09
C PRO A 7 20.13 37.47 41.77
N SER A 8 18.98 37.73 42.36
CA SER A 8 17.67 37.18 42.03
C SER A 8 17.32 37.39 40.55
N GLY A 9 16.80 36.31 39.94
CA GLY A 9 15.72 36.41 38.94
C GLY A 9 16.10 36.96 37.58
N VAL A 10 16.76 36.14 36.76
CA VAL A 10 16.61 36.26 35.31
C VAL A 10 15.17 35.85 34.99
N LYS A 11 14.29 36.84 34.79
CA LYS A 11 12.96 36.65 34.21
C LYS A 11 13.11 36.12 32.79
N THR A 12 12.96 34.82 32.61
CA THR A 12 12.71 34.17 31.31
C THR A 12 11.30 34.50 30.84
N THR A 13 11.06 35.75 30.40
CA THR A 13 9.76 36.20 29.86
C THR A 13 9.82 36.48 28.36
N LYS A 14 10.53 35.63 27.59
CA LYS A 14 10.65 35.76 26.13
C LYS A 14 10.32 34.48 25.33
N ASN A 15 9.95 33.39 26.02
CA ASN A 15 9.64 32.11 25.36
C ASN A 15 8.13 31.89 25.18
N GLU A 16 7.30 32.32 26.13
CA GLU A 16 5.85 32.04 26.10
C GLU A 16 5.12 32.64 24.88
N GLU A 17 5.47 33.85 24.45
CA GLU A 17 4.84 34.49 23.27
C GLU A 17 5.23 33.85 21.93
N LYS A 18 6.35 33.12 21.89
CA LYS A 18 6.77 32.40 20.67
C LYS A 18 6.08 31.05 20.61
N ASP A 19 5.92 30.40 21.76
CA ASP A 19 5.28 29.10 21.84
C ASP A 19 3.78 29.21 21.50
N THR A 20 3.09 30.25 21.97
CA THR A 20 1.68 30.49 21.59
C THR A 20 1.49 30.73 20.09
N LYS A 21 2.38 31.51 19.47
CA LYS A 21 2.34 31.75 18.01
C LYS A 21 2.66 30.50 17.20
N LEU A 22 3.48 29.60 17.73
CA LEU A 22 3.78 28.30 17.11
C LEU A 22 2.60 27.34 17.25
N GLU A 23 1.93 27.32 18.40
CA GLU A 23 0.72 26.54 18.61
C GLU A 23 -0.41 26.96 17.66
N ASP A 24 -0.63 28.27 17.52
CA ASP A 24 -1.60 28.84 16.57
C ASP A 24 -1.25 28.53 15.11
N ALA A 25 0.04 28.42 14.77
CA ALA A 25 0.49 28.09 13.41
C ALA A 25 0.36 26.59 13.08
N ILE A 26 0.35 25.72 14.10
CA ILE A 26 0.27 24.25 13.94
C ILE A 26 -1.19 23.76 13.98
N ASP A 27 -2.11 24.51 14.59
CA ASP A 27 -3.52 24.13 14.67
C ASP A 27 -4.26 24.32 13.34
N PHE A 28 -4.85 23.23 12.84
CA PHE A 28 -5.60 23.19 11.59
C PHE A 28 -6.87 24.05 11.58
N TYR A 29 -7.37 24.46 12.76
CA TYR A 29 -8.56 25.29 12.89
C TYR A 29 -8.26 26.77 13.20
N SER A 30 -6.98 27.13 13.31
CA SER A 30 -6.55 28.50 13.56
C SER A 30 -6.57 29.36 12.29
N GLU A 31 -6.83 30.66 12.45
CA GLU A 31 -6.77 31.63 11.35
C GLU A 31 -5.33 31.88 10.85
N HIS A 32 -4.34 31.54 11.67
CA HIS A 32 -2.91 31.77 11.39
C HIS A 32 -2.14 30.48 11.06
N PHE A 33 -2.85 29.45 10.58
CA PHE A 33 -2.25 28.17 10.22
C PHE A 33 -1.17 28.29 9.13
N ASP A 34 0.03 27.80 9.42
CA ASP A 34 1.14 27.72 8.46
C ASP A 34 1.42 26.24 8.10
N PRO A 35 1.16 25.84 6.84
CA PRO A 35 1.35 24.46 6.41
C PRO A 35 2.82 24.02 6.46
N LEU A 36 3.77 24.94 6.25
CA LEU A 36 5.19 24.61 6.19
C LEU A 36 5.72 24.30 7.59
N VAL A 37 5.40 25.16 8.57
CA VAL A 37 5.77 24.95 9.97
C VAL A 37 5.14 23.68 10.50
N THR A 38 3.86 23.46 10.20
CA THR A 38 3.13 22.25 10.57
C THR A 38 3.84 20.99 10.06
N LEU A 39 4.22 20.96 8.78
CA LEU A 39 4.85 19.78 8.15
C LEU A 39 6.17 19.36 8.81
N TYR A 40 6.95 20.32 9.31
CA TYR A 40 8.24 20.06 9.96
C TYR A 40 8.14 19.97 11.49
N SER A 41 6.98 20.27 12.07
CA SER A 41 6.78 20.20 13.51
C SER A 41 6.45 18.77 13.98
N ASN A 42 6.98 18.38 15.14
CA ASN A 42 6.71 17.06 15.74
C ASN A 42 5.44 17.05 16.61
N GLN A 43 4.77 18.19 16.77
CA GLN A 43 3.67 18.40 17.72
C GLN A 43 2.29 18.49 17.03
N VAL A 44 2.21 18.14 15.74
CA VAL A 44 0.95 18.20 14.96
C VAL A 44 -0.08 17.22 15.52
N LYS A 45 -1.26 17.75 15.88
CA LYS A 45 -2.42 16.94 16.26
C LYS A 45 -3.37 16.82 15.08
N LEU A 46 -3.51 15.61 14.53
CA LEU A 46 -4.44 15.37 13.44
C LEU A 46 -5.89 15.59 13.92
N PRO A 47 -6.73 16.32 13.17
CA PRO A 47 -8.13 16.56 13.57
C PRO A 47 -8.95 15.29 13.79
N LYS A 48 -8.59 14.19 13.11
CA LYS A 48 -9.18 12.87 13.27
C LYS A 48 -8.09 11.81 13.38
N PRO A 49 -7.62 11.46 14.60
CA PRO A 49 -6.49 10.56 14.79
C PRO A 49 -6.77 9.13 14.29
N ASN A 50 -8.03 8.69 14.34
CA ASN A 50 -8.44 7.34 13.90
C ASN A 50 -8.89 7.30 12.43
N ALA A 51 -8.66 8.36 11.66
CA ALA A 51 -9.00 8.36 10.25
C ALA A 51 -8.10 7.39 9.48
N LYS A 52 -8.69 6.57 8.62
CA LYS A 52 -7.93 5.64 7.79
C LYS A 52 -7.05 6.40 6.81
N PRO A 53 -5.72 6.22 6.81
CA PRO A 53 -4.86 6.77 5.78
C PRO A 53 -5.12 6.04 4.46
N PHE A 54 -5.14 6.80 3.36
CA PHE A 54 -5.23 6.25 2.00
C PHE A 54 -3.98 6.65 1.24
N ASP A 55 -3.23 5.68 0.71
CA ASP A 55 -2.00 5.95 -0.04
C ASP A 55 -2.23 6.75 -1.33
N ASN A 56 -3.45 6.72 -1.89
CA ASN A 56 -3.76 7.48 -3.09
C ASN A 56 -5.22 7.94 -3.16
N LEU A 57 -5.45 8.92 -4.03
CA LEU A 57 -6.76 9.47 -4.33
C LEU A 57 -7.74 8.43 -4.91
N ALA A 58 -7.24 7.41 -5.61
CA ALA A 58 -8.08 6.37 -6.17
C ALA A 58 -8.74 5.52 -5.08
N MET A 59 -7.99 5.15 -4.03
CA MET A 59 -8.51 4.43 -2.88
C MET A 59 -9.49 5.29 -2.07
N TRP A 60 -9.17 6.57 -1.86
CA TRP A 60 -10.10 7.50 -1.20
C TRP A 60 -11.41 7.63 -1.97
N ASN A 61 -11.34 7.87 -3.29
CA ASN A 61 -12.52 7.97 -4.15
C ASN A 61 -13.33 6.67 -4.16
N SER A 62 -12.67 5.50 -4.21
CA SER A 62 -13.36 4.22 -4.15
C SER A 62 -14.07 4.00 -2.81
N HIS A 63 -13.44 4.40 -1.70
CA HIS A 63 -14.02 4.26 -0.36
C HIS A 63 -15.22 5.19 -0.17
N TYR A 64 -15.11 6.45 -0.61
CA TYR A 64 -16.18 7.45 -0.45
C TYR A 64 -17.34 7.23 -1.43
N ARG A 65 -17.05 6.88 -2.69
CA ARG A 65 -18.06 6.64 -3.73
C ARG A 65 -18.64 5.23 -3.70
N ARG A 66 -18.22 4.37 -2.74
CA ARG A 66 -18.68 2.98 -2.64
C ARG A 66 -20.19 2.84 -2.40
N GLY A 67 -20.83 3.86 -1.85
CA GLY A 67 -22.29 3.93 -1.68
C GLY A 67 -23.05 4.50 -2.88
N GLU A 68 -22.37 5.15 -3.83
CA GLU A 68 -22.95 5.75 -5.03
C GLU A 68 -22.83 4.84 -6.26
N THR A 69 -22.51 3.55 -6.07
CA THR A 69 -22.49 2.61 -7.19
C THR A 69 -23.91 2.35 -7.63
N LYS A 70 -24.43 3.22 -8.52
CA LYS A 70 -25.40 2.82 -9.54
C LYS A 70 -24.85 1.51 -10.12
N LYS A 71 -25.66 0.44 -10.09
CA LYS A 71 -25.33 -0.85 -10.71
C LYS A 71 -24.71 -0.54 -12.07
N VAL A 72 -23.40 -0.74 -12.21
CA VAL A 72 -22.75 -0.59 -13.50
C VAL A 72 -23.24 -1.76 -14.30
N GLU A 73 -24.29 -1.54 -15.09
CA GLU A 73 -24.66 -2.40 -16.18
C GLU A 73 -23.37 -2.68 -16.96
N LYS A 74 -23.09 -3.97 -17.18
CA LYS A 74 -21.92 -4.41 -17.95
C LYS A 74 -21.91 -3.60 -19.24
N LYS A 75 -21.01 -2.61 -19.35
CA LYS A 75 -20.86 -1.84 -20.58
C LYS A 75 -20.62 -2.83 -21.71
N SER A 76 -21.45 -2.76 -22.73
CA SER A 76 -21.21 -3.43 -24.01
C SER A 76 -19.79 -3.11 -24.48
N LYS A 77 -19.18 -4.06 -25.19
CA LYS A 77 -17.78 -4.02 -25.66
C LYS A 77 -17.44 -2.81 -26.55
N ASP A 78 -18.40 -1.94 -26.84
CA ASP A 78 -18.32 -0.91 -27.88
C ASP A 78 -18.05 0.51 -27.35
N GLN A 79 -17.86 0.68 -26.04
CA GLN A 79 -17.41 1.97 -25.51
C GLN A 79 -15.88 2.07 -25.61
N PRO A 80 -15.31 3.09 -26.30
CA PRO A 80 -13.87 3.24 -26.40
C PRO A 80 -13.30 3.46 -25.00
N LEU A 81 -12.53 2.49 -24.53
CA LEU A 81 -11.79 2.58 -23.27
C LEU A 81 -10.89 3.82 -23.34
N PRO A 82 -10.77 4.62 -22.25
CA PRO A 82 -9.87 5.76 -22.22
C PRO A 82 -8.44 5.28 -22.54
N GLN A 83 -7.95 5.68 -23.71
CA GLN A 83 -6.70 5.17 -24.25
C GLN A 83 -5.52 5.97 -23.67
N ARG A 84 -4.65 5.28 -22.94
CA ARG A 84 -3.45 5.87 -22.33
C ARG A 84 -2.45 6.25 -23.43
N ARG A 85 -2.05 7.52 -23.49
CA ARG A 85 -1.16 8.09 -24.53
C ARG A 85 0.32 7.91 -24.19
N TRP A 86 0.74 6.67 -23.95
CA TRP A 86 2.14 6.39 -23.66
C TRP A 86 2.93 6.10 -24.93
N LEU A 87 4.13 6.69 -25.01
CA LEU A 87 5.09 6.35 -26.07
C LEU A 87 5.56 4.90 -25.87
N PRO A 88 5.94 4.16 -26.94
CA PRO A 88 6.34 2.75 -26.84
C PRO A 88 7.44 2.48 -25.80
N HIS A 89 8.38 3.40 -25.61
CA HIS A 89 9.47 3.29 -24.64
C HIS A 89 9.06 3.63 -23.19
N GLN A 90 7.87 4.20 -22.98
CA GLN A 90 7.30 4.47 -21.66
C GLN A 90 6.46 3.30 -21.16
N LEU A 91 6.19 2.30 -22.02
CA LEU A 91 5.46 1.12 -21.63
C LEU A 91 6.32 0.25 -20.72
N PRO A 92 5.71 -0.42 -19.72
CA PRO A 92 6.38 -1.50 -19.01
C PRO A 92 6.90 -2.53 -20.02
N ILE A 93 8.17 -2.93 -19.86
CA ILE A 93 8.79 -3.94 -20.73
C ILE A 93 7.98 -5.24 -20.60
N PRO A 94 7.46 -5.81 -21.70
CA PRO A 94 6.66 -7.02 -21.65
C PRO A 94 7.55 -8.18 -21.20
N SER A 95 7.36 -8.64 -19.97
CA SER A 95 7.96 -9.90 -19.52
C SER A 95 7.10 -11.07 -20.03
N LYS A 96 7.75 -12.08 -20.61
CA LYS A 96 7.10 -13.37 -20.82
C LYS A 96 6.98 -14.03 -19.45
N LYS A 97 5.77 -14.07 -18.89
CA LYS A 97 5.50 -14.87 -17.69
C LYS A 97 5.85 -16.32 -18.05
N GLN A 98 6.83 -16.89 -17.37
CA GLN A 98 7.09 -18.32 -17.45
C GLN A 98 5.83 -19.04 -16.98
N THR A 99 5.15 -19.73 -17.88
CA THR A 99 4.03 -20.60 -17.53
C THR A 99 4.62 -21.76 -16.74
N ARG A 100 4.47 -21.71 -15.40
CA ARG A 100 4.83 -22.86 -14.57
C ARG A 100 3.95 -24.01 -15.03
N LYS A 101 4.55 -25.13 -15.43
CA LYS A 101 3.81 -26.37 -15.65
C LYS A 101 3.03 -26.68 -14.37
N GLU A 102 1.74 -26.98 -14.51
CA GLU A 102 0.93 -27.40 -13.37
C GLU A 102 1.53 -28.67 -12.78
N LYS A 103 1.83 -28.66 -11.48
CA LYS A 103 2.48 -29.77 -10.78
C LYS A 103 1.45 -30.85 -10.42
N ASN A 104 0.95 -31.56 -11.42
CA ASN A 104 -0.07 -32.60 -11.27
C ASN A 104 0.55 -34.00 -11.20
N ILE A 105 -0.19 -34.98 -10.68
CA ILE A 105 0.30 -36.37 -10.56
C ILE A 105 0.70 -36.91 -11.93
N PHE A 106 -0.07 -36.63 -12.99
CA PHE A 106 0.27 -37.01 -14.36
C PHE A 106 1.63 -36.47 -14.79
N THR A 107 1.91 -35.19 -14.56
CA THR A 107 3.23 -34.60 -14.88
C THR A 107 4.37 -35.24 -14.09
N ARG A 108 4.11 -35.67 -12.84
CA ARG A 108 5.12 -36.37 -12.03
C ARG A 108 5.32 -37.82 -12.47
N MET A 109 4.26 -38.51 -12.90
CA MET A 109 4.38 -39.83 -13.52
C MET A 109 5.14 -39.76 -14.84
N ASP A 110 4.97 -38.66 -15.57
CA ASP A 110 5.66 -38.43 -16.84
C ASP A 110 7.17 -38.31 -16.66
N ASP A 111 7.60 -37.62 -15.60
CA ASP A 111 9.01 -37.39 -15.26
C ASP A 111 9.64 -38.53 -14.42
N ALA A 112 8.87 -39.53 -14.00
CA ALA A 112 9.37 -40.61 -13.14
C ALA A 112 10.35 -41.53 -13.89
N GLN A 113 11.45 -41.91 -13.22
CA GLN A 113 12.50 -42.77 -13.77
C GLN A 113 12.60 -44.10 -13.00
N GLY A 114 13.20 -45.11 -13.64
CA GLY A 114 13.43 -46.42 -13.02
C GLY A 114 12.15 -47.25 -12.87
N PRO A 115 11.94 -47.96 -11.74
CA PRO A 115 10.83 -48.91 -11.58
C PRO A 115 9.44 -48.26 -11.66
N LEU A 116 9.32 -46.98 -11.26
CA LEU A 116 8.06 -46.24 -11.36
C LEU A 116 7.66 -45.94 -12.81
N SER A 117 8.63 -45.83 -13.71
CA SER A 117 8.36 -45.61 -15.14
C SER A 117 7.74 -46.84 -15.80
N LEU A 118 8.06 -48.05 -15.32
CA LEU A 118 7.43 -49.29 -15.76
C LEU A 118 5.95 -49.34 -15.37
N LEU A 119 5.61 -48.87 -14.18
CA LEU A 119 4.23 -48.80 -13.72
C LEU A 119 3.36 -47.92 -14.63
N ARG A 120 3.92 -46.81 -15.13
CA ARG A 120 3.25 -45.95 -16.13
C ARG A 120 3.03 -46.68 -17.46
N LYS A 121 3.99 -47.48 -17.94
CA LYS A 121 3.83 -48.32 -19.14
C LYS A 121 2.70 -49.33 -18.96
N TYR A 122 2.68 -50.02 -17.82
CA TYR A 122 1.62 -50.98 -17.51
C TYR A 122 0.23 -50.34 -17.42
N MET A 123 0.14 -49.12 -16.86
CA MET A 123 -1.09 -48.34 -16.88
C MET A 123 -1.54 -48.00 -18.32
N GLN A 124 -0.62 -47.61 -19.21
CA GLN A 124 -0.92 -47.29 -20.62
C GLN A 124 -1.36 -48.53 -21.41
N GLU A 125 -0.67 -49.66 -21.20
CA GLU A 125 -0.95 -50.95 -21.84
C GLU A 125 -2.14 -51.69 -21.21
N LYS A 126 -2.65 -51.20 -20.07
CA LYS A 126 -3.72 -51.80 -19.25
C LYS A 126 -3.41 -53.25 -18.85
N THR A 127 -2.15 -53.51 -18.52
CA THR A 127 -1.73 -54.83 -18.05
C THR A 127 -2.10 -55.02 -16.57
N PRO A 128 -2.74 -56.15 -16.20
CA PRO A 128 -3.08 -56.42 -14.81
C PRO A 128 -1.84 -56.78 -14.00
N ILE A 129 -1.64 -56.11 -12.86
CA ILE A 129 -0.52 -56.36 -11.95
C ILE A 129 -1.07 -56.97 -10.67
N LYS A 130 -0.53 -58.12 -10.26
CA LYS A 130 -0.84 -58.75 -8.98
C LYS A 130 0.05 -58.15 -7.90
N VAL A 131 -0.55 -57.53 -6.89
CA VAL A 131 0.12 -57.00 -5.70
C VAL A 131 0.01 -58.05 -4.60
N ASN A 132 1.13 -58.46 -4.02
CA ASN A 132 1.21 -59.39 -2.88
C ASN A 132 1.57 -58.62 -1.60
#